data_AF-A0A0P1F3C9-F1
#
_entry.id   AF-A0A0P1F3C9-F1
#
_cell.length_a   1.000
_cell.length_b   1.000
_cell.length_c   1.000
_cell.angle_alpha   90.00
_cell.angle_beta   90.00
_cell.angle_gamma   90.00
#
_symmetry.space_group_name_H-M   'P 1'
#
loop_
_entity.id
_entity.type
_entity.pdbx_description
1 polymer ?
#
loop_
_entity_poly.entity_id
_entity_poly.type
_entity_poly.pdbx_seq_one_letter_code
_entity_poly.pdbx_strand_id
1 'polypeptide(L)'
;MSVDGARLTLARRTPVRWDVAVQTVLTGCADRNRAAIAHQVRQDIWRALARVRGFSPIVEVTRSGSDMQVRAGGRLDASAPDLTARIAGVLNQPTARARWCARA
;
A
#
# COMPACT_ATOMS: atom_id res chain seq x y z
N MET A 1 -2.14 -10.45 8.34
CA MET A 1 -1.35 -9.25 8.67
C MET A 1 -0.17 -9.71 9.49
N SER A 2 1.04 -9.23 9.21
CA SER A 2 2.26 -9.51 9.98
C SER A 2 2.83 -8.18 10.45
N VAL A 3 3.33 -8.14 11.69
CA VAL A 3 3.94 -6.97 12.32
C VAL A 3 5.33 -7.38 12.79
N ASP A 4 6.35 -6.62 12.41
CA ASP A 4 7.74 -6.80 12.81
C ASP A 4 8.35 -5.43 13.12
N GLY A 5 8.44 -5.09 14.41
CA GLY A 5 8.95 -3.80 14.90
C GLY A 5 8.32 -2.60 14.19
N ALA A 6 9.12 -1.94 13.36
CA ALA A 6 8.73 -0.76 12.59
C ALA A 6 7.89 -1.05 11.34
N ARG A 7 7.84 -2.31 10.88
CA ARG A 7 7.21 -2.74 9.63
C ARG A 7 5.91 -3.49 9.88
N LEU A 8 4.90 -3.19 9.08
CA LEU A 8 3.63 -3.91 9.05
C LEU A 8 3.34 -4.32 7.61
N THR A 9 3.03 -5.60 7.40
CA THR A 9 2.62 -6.13 6.09
C THR A 9 1.18 -6.64 6.14
N LEU A 10 0.34 -6.07 5.29
CA LEU A 10 -1.04 -6.45 5.04
C LEU A 10 -1.16 -7.14 3.68
N ALA A 11 -1.33 -8.46 3.69
CA ALA A 11 -1.50 -9.29 2.51
C ALA A 11 -2.69 -10.26 2.70
N ARG A 12 -3.36 -10.64 1.61
CA ARG A 12 -4.41 -11.67 1.61
C ARG A 12 -3.87 -13.09 1.39
N ARG A 13 -2.82 -13.26 0.60
CA ARG A 13 -2.21 -14.55 0.27
C ARG A 13 -0.84 -14.69 0.93
N THR A 14 -0.55 -15.88 1.46
CA THR A 14 0.76 -16.28 1.99
C THR A 14 1.33 -17.45 1.15
N PRO A 15 2.66 -17.54 0.96
CA PRO A 15 3.66 -16.54 1.31
C PRO A 15 3.50 -15.24 0.51
N VAL A 16 3.94 -14.14 1.11
CA VAL A 16 3.92 -12.80 0.49
C VAL A 16 4.84 -12.83 -0.73
N ARG A 17 4.32 -12.45 -1.90
CA ARG A 17 5.06 -12.35 -3.16
C ARG A 17 4.67 -11.05 -3.85
N TRP A 18 5.66 -10.26 -4.22
CA TRP A 18 5.47 -9.00 -4.94
C TRP A 18 5.76 -9.22 -6.42
N ASP A 19 4.73 -9.25 -7.25
CA ASP A 19 4.88 -9.24 -8.72
C ASP A 19 4.94 -7.82 -9.26
N VAL A 20 4.24 -6.90 -8.59
CA VAL A 20 4.35 -5.46 -8.77
C VAL A 20 4.49 -4.79 -7.41
N ALA A 21 5.30 -3.74 -7.34
CA ALA A 21 5.39 -2.90 -6.16
C ALA A 21 5.79 -1.48 -6.53
N VAL A 22 5.15 -0.51 -5.87
CA VAL A 22 5.50 0.91 -5.92
C VAL A 22 5.64 1.41 -4.50
N GLN A 23 6.57 2.33 -4.29
CA GLN A 23 6.86 2.93 -3.00
C GLN A 23 6.52 4.42 -2.99
N THR A 24 6.11 4.91 -1.82
CA THR A 24 5.99 6.34 -1.53
C THR A 24 6.36 6.60 -0.07
N VAL A 25 6.75 7.84 0.23
CA VAL A 25 6.91 8.34 1.60
C VAL A 25 5.71 9.21 1.97
N LEU A 26 5.15 9.04 3.16
CA LEU A 26 4.18 9.94 3.79
C LEU A 26 4.92 10.74 4.87
N THR A 27 5.19 12.00 4.58
CA THR A 27 5.96 12.90 5.45
C THR A 27 5.15 13.36 6.66
N GLY A 28 5.73 13.32 7.85
CA GLY A 28 5.07 13.82 9.06
C GLY A 28 3.88 12.98 9.55
N CYS A 29 3.80 11.71 9.15
CA CYS A 29 2.75 10.78 9.57
C CYS A 29 3.27 9.64 10.46
N ALA A 30 4.49 9.76 11.02
CA ALA A 30 5.08 8.69 11.85
C ALA A 30 4.30 8.39 13.14
N ASP A 31 3.60 9.36 13.70
CA ASP A 31 2.78 9.22 14.91
C ASP A 31 1.44 8.47 14.65
N ARG A 32 1.03 8.35 13.38
CA ARG A 32 -0.22 7.70 12.97
C ARG A 32 -0.16 6.16 13.03
N ASN A 33 -1.33 5.52 13.10
CA ASN A 33 -1.41 4.07 13.16
C ASN A 33 -1.06 3.42 11.80
N ARG A 34 0.02 2.63 11.78
CA ARG A 34 0.48 1.92 10.57
C ARG A 34 -0.57 0.97 9.99
N ALA A 35 -1.33 0.28 10.83
CA ALA A 35 -2.36 -0.65 10.39
C ALA A 35 -3.51 0.12 9.71
N ALA A 36 -3.95 1.23 10.29
CA ALA A 36 -4.98 2.08 9.70
C ALA A 36 -4.54 2.64 8.34
N ILE A 37 -3.29 3.12 8.21
CA ILE A 37 -2.71 3.52 6.91
C ILE A 37 -2.74 2.33 5.94
N ALA A 38 -2.23 1.16 6.34
CA ALA A 38 -2.18 -0.02 5.48
C ALA A 38 -3.57 -0.44 4.97
N HIS A 39 -4.58 -0.40 5.84
CA HIS A 39 -5.95 -0.73 5.47
C HIS A 39 -6.54 0.27 4.48
N GLN A 40 -6.34 1.57 4.70
CA GLN A 40 -6.83 2.61 3.80
C GLN A 40 -6.14 2.54 2.42
N VAL A 41 -4.81 2.45 2.40
CA VAL A 41 -4.04 2.29 1.15
C VAL A 41 -4.50 1.03 0.39
N ARG A 42 -4.66 -0.10 1.08
CA ARG A 42 -5.16 -1.33 0.46
C ARG A 42 -6.55 -1.15 -0.13
N GLN A 43 -7.44 -0.42 0.55
CA GLN A 43 -8.79 -0.16 0.09
C GLN A 43 -8.79 0.66 -1.20
N ASP A 44 -7.97 1.71 -1.30
CA ASP A 44 -7.89 2.53 -2.51
C ASP A 44 -7.23 1.77 -3.67
N ILE A 45 -6.15 1.04 -3.40
CA ILE A 45 -5.50 0.17 -4.39
C ILE A 45 -6.49 -0.87 -4.90
N TRP A 46 -7.26 -1.50 -4.02
CA TRP A 46 -8.30 -2.43 -4.43
C TRP A 46 -9.37 -1.75 -5.29
N ARG A 47 -9.89 -0.59 -4.90
CA ARG A 47 -10.87 0.16 -5.70
C ARG A 47 -10.34 0.49 -7.09
N ALA A 48 -9.08 0.90 -7.20
CA ALA A 48 -8.46 1.23 -8.47
C ALA A 48 -8.19 -0.01 -9.36
N LEU A 49 -7.93 -1.16 -8.77
CA LEU A 49 -7.41 -2.35 -9.47
C LEU A 49 -8.33 -3.58 -9.39
N ALA A 50 -9.53 -3.49 -8.81
CA ALA A 50 -10.44 -4.63 -8.62
C ALA A 50 -10.81 -5.36 -9.92
N ARG A 51 -10.74 -4.67 -11.07
CA ARG A 51 -11.01 -5.25 -12.40
C ARG A 51 -9.81 -6.00 -13.01
N VAL A 52 -8.62 -5.92 -12.39
CA VAL A 52 -7.43 -6.65 -12.84
C VAL A 52 -7.55 -8.09 -12.36
N ARG A 53 -7.78 -9.02 -13.30
CA ARG A 53 -7.96 -10.44 -12.99
C ARG A 53 -6.71 -11.00 -12.30
N GLY A 54 -6.92 -11.72 -11.20
CA GLY A 54 -5.83 -12.39 -10.47
C GLY A 54 -4.94 -11.45 -9.65
N PHE A 55 -5.29 -10.17 -9.52
CA PHE A 55 -4.57 -9.25 -8.66
C PHE A 55 -4.90 -9.49 -7.17
N SER A 56 -3.87 -9.61 -6.33
CA SER A 56 -4.02 -9.72 -4.88
C SER A 56 -3.21 -8.62 -4.19
N PRO A 57 -3.86 -7.60 -3.58
CA PRO A 57 -3.15 -6.45 -3.03
C PRO A 57 -2.34 -6.82 -1.80
N ILE A 58 -1.13 -6.27 -1.75
CA ILE A 58 -0.21 -6.32 -0.62
C ILE A 58 0.18 -4.88 -0.32
N VAL A 59 0.12 -4.52 0.96
CA VAL A 59 0.55 -3.22 1.45
C VAL A 59 1.50 -3.42 2.59
N GLU A 60 2.60 -2.69 2.57
CA GLU A 60 3.57 -2.64 3.64
C GLU A 60 3.75 -1.20 4.08
N VAL A 61 3.75 -0.98 5.39
CA VAL A 61 3.98 0.32 6.01
C VAL A 61 5.10 0.18 7.01
N THR A 62 6.16 0.95 6.80
CA THR A 62 7.37 0.94 7.63
C THR A 62 7.59 2.34 8.20
N ARG A 63 7.67 2.45 9.52
CA ARG A 63 8.05 3.72 10.17
C ARG A 63 9.53 3.99 9.91
N SER A 64 9.85 5.20 9.46
CA SER A 64 11.21 5.65 9.13
C SER A 64 11.41 7.07 9.65
N GLY A 65 11.99 7.21 10.85
CA GLY A 65 12.11 8.51 11.52
C GLY A 65 10.75 9.18 11.74
N SER A 66 10.60 10.41 11.26
CA SER A 66 9.36 11.20 11.29
C SER A 66 8.34 10.82 10.21
N ASP A 67 8.68 9.89 9.33
CA ASP A 67 7.90 9.56 8.15
C ASP A 67 7.41 8.10 8.16
N MET A 68 6.46 7.81 7.27
CA MET A 68 6.01 6.45 6.98
C MET A 68 6.36 6.11 5.53
N GLN A 69 7.18 5.08 5.33
CA GLN A 69 7.38 4.49 4.01
C GLN A 69 6.24 3.52 3.73
N VAL A 70 5.60 3.66 2.58
CA VAL A 70 4.51 2.80 2.13
C VAL A 70 4.93 2.12 0.84
N ARG A 71 4.90 0.79 0.83
CA ARG A 71 5.03 -0.03 -0.38
C ARG A 71 3.68 -0.67 -0.67
N ALA A 72 3.13 -0.44 -1.85
CA ALA A 72 1.87 -1.03 -2.27
C ALA A 72 1.98 -1.67 -3.65
N GLY A 73 1.20 -2.70 -3.88
CA GLY A 73 1.27 -3.53 -5.07
C GLY A 73 0.63 -4.87 -4.79
N GLY A 74 1.20 -5.95 -5.32
CA GLY A 74 0.61 -7.26 -5.08
C GLY A 74 1.11 -8.38 -5.96
N ARG A 75 0.47 -9.53 -5.79
CA ARG A 75 0.60 -10.69 -6.66
C ARG A 75 -0.26 -10.52 -7.90
N LEU A 76 0.21 -11.06 -9.02
CA LEU A 76 -0.51 -11.17 -10.28
C LEU A 76 -0.54 -12.62 -10.74
N ASP A 77 -1.74 -13.13 -11.02
CA ASP A 77 -1.87 -14.44 -11.68
C ASP A 77 -1.63 -14.33 -13.21
N ALA A 78 -1.73 -13.13 -13.80
CA ALA A 78 -1.37 -12.83 -15.19
C ALA A 78 -0.85 -11.38 -15.32
N SER A 79 0.01 -11.12 -16.32
CA SER A 79 0.52 -9.77 -16.60
C SER A 79 -0.62 -8.82 -16.97
N ALA A 80 -0.55 -7.58 -16.49
CA ALA A 80 -1.47 -6.52 -16.83
C ALA A 80 -0.67 -5.22 -17.12
N PRO A 81 -0.92 -4.55 -18.26
CA PRO A 81 -0.22 -3.32 -18.60
C PRO A 81 -0.56 -2.20 -17.59
N ASP A 82 0.35 -1.23 -17.50
CA ASP A 82 0.19 0.03 -16.76
C ASP A 82 -0.07 -0.08 -15.25
N LEU A 83 0.10 -1.27 -14.67
CA LEU A 83 -0.24 -1.49 -13.28
C LEU A 83 0.62 -0.66 -12.32
N THR A 84 1.92 -0.55 -12.60
CA THR A 84 2.85 0.31 -11.85
C THR A 84 2.39 1.77 -11.90
N ALA A 85 2.02 2.28 -13.07
CA ALA A 85 1.54 3.66 -13.23
C ALA A 85 0.22 3.91 -12.48
N ARG A 86 -0.71 2.95 -12.54
CA ARG A 86 -1.99 3.04 -11.81
C ARG A 86 -1.79 3.01 -10.29
N ILE A 87 -0.92 2.14 -9.78
CA ILE A 87 -0.57 2.10 -8.36
C ILE A 87 0.09 3.42 -7.96
N ALA A 88 1.05 3.92 -8.74
CA ALA A 88 1.70 5.20 -8.49
C ALA A 88 0.69 6.36 -8.46
N GLY A 89 -0.29 6.37 -9.36
CA GLY A 89 -1.36 7.37 -9.39
C GLY A 89 -2.19 7.39 -8.09
N VAL A 90 -2.50 6.21 -7.53
CA VAL A 90 -3.17 6.12 -6.22
C VAL A 90 -2.26 6.61 -5.09
N LEU A 91 -0.99 6.15 -5.06
CA LEU A 91 -0.03 6.50 -4.01
C LEU A 91 0.32 7.99 -3.97
N ASN A 92 0.29 8.66 -5.12
CA ASN A 92 0.63 10.07 -5.27
C ASN A 92 -0.59 11.00 -5.26
N GLN A 93 -1.82 10.49 -5.12
CA GLN A 93 -3.01 11.34 -5.08
C GLN A 93 -3.03 12.19 -3.78
N PRO A 94 -3.00 13.54 -3.86
CA PRO A 94 -2.87 14.38 -2.66
C PRO A 94 -4.02 14.20 -1.66
N THR A 95 -5.26 14.05 -2.15
CA THR A 95 -6.45 13.90 -1.32
C THR A 95 -6.49 12.56 -0.57
N ALA A 96 -6.10 11.45 -1.21
CA ALA A 96 -5.93 10.16 -0.52
C ALA A 96 -4.83 10.24 0.54
N ARG A 97 -3.68 10.82 0.23
CA ARG A 97 -2.54 10.95 1.16
C ARG A 97 -2.92 11.73 2.41
N ALA A 98 -3.55 12.89 2.23
CA ALA A 98 -4.04 13.70 3.35
C ALA A 98 -5.04 12.92 4.20
N ARG A 99 -5.98 12.20 3.56
CA ARG A 99 -6.96 11.37 4.26
C ARG A 99 -6.32 10.22 5.03
N TRP A 100 -5.33 9.53 4.45
CA TRP A 100 -4.64 8.43 5.13
C TRP A 100 -4.03 8.90 6.44
N CYS A 101 -3.33 10.03 6.44
CA CYS A 101 -2.72 10.58 7.64
C CYS A 101 -3.75 11.19 8.61
N ALA A 102 -4.86 11.73 8.13
CA ALA A 102 -5.90 12.32 9.00
C ALA A 102 -6.80 11.27 9.67
N ARG A 103 -6.95 10.08 9.07
CA ARG A 103 -7.86 9.01 9.54
C ARG A 103 -7.13 7.75 10.00
N ALA A 104 -5.84 7.86 10.25
CA ALA A 104 -5.01 6.77 10.78
C ALA A 104 -4.68 6.99 12.25
#